data_AF-A0A524LWE4-F1
#
_entry.id   AF-A0A524LWE4-F1
#
_cell.length_a   1.000
_cell.length_b   1.000
_cell.length_c   1.000
_cell.angle_alpha   90.00
_cell.angle_beta   90.00
_cell.angle_gamma   90.00
#
_symmetry.space_group_name_H-M   'P 1'
#
loop_
_entity.id
_entity.type
_entity.pdbx_description
1 polymer ?
#
loop_
_entity_poly.entity_id
_entity_poly.type
_entity_poly.pdbx_seq_one_letter_code
_entity_poly.pdbx_strand_id
1 'polypeptide(L)'
;GGKFILRMDDTNPEAERMEYHAAIKVGLEWLGIEFDIVKSTSDDMELFYEKGIELINLGKAYICTCKREDISKNRRERKACKCSMGDIEKNNKNWEKMKDKFKPGDAVVRFRGDMEADNAVMRDPVLFRIIEGKNYTLGEKYRIWPSYDMAVAIEDSVDGVTHAFRSKEFELREELIDAILDALKMRKPAQGFFSRLEFKGMPISKRIIKPLIEEGKVTWYDDPRLPTLEALRRRGIKPEAIRKFIMSLGLTKANTLAPFDALEAFNRKFVDADSIRLFMVSNAKKLTVKNLPISSVEIPNHPINDMGKRTIEIDENFYISGDDAQSIKEGTQIRLLGLGNVAITKQGTEIEGEFVENGEKADIPKIQWVPQKTAHAIKMIITKTLLIGDKFNEDSLEELDVFTEPHYLQLKEGEEIQFVRFGYCRKDSQNQAIFTHK
;
A
#
# COMPACT_ATOMS: atom_id res chain seq x y z
N GLY A 1 1.05 -22.56 17.34
CA GLY A 1 1.67 -21.28 17.69
C GLY A 1 3.15 -21.38 17.38
N GLY A 2 3.62 -20.61 16.40
CA GLY A 2 5.05 -20.37 16.16
C GLY A 2 5.42 -18.95 16.61
N LYS A 3 6.64 -18.48 16.28
CA LYS A 3 7.04 -17.09 16.47
C LYS A 3 7.12 -16.37 15.12
N PHE A 4 6.83 -15.08 15.10
CA PHE A 4 6.97 -14.19 13.95
C PHE A 4 7.97 -13.07 14.25
N ILE A 5 8.94 -12.89 13.36
CA ILE A 5 10.01 -11.90 13.51
C ILE A 5 9.78 -10.79 12.48
N LEU A 6 9.64 -9.56 12.96
CA LEU A 6 9.73 -8.37 12.12
C LEU A 6 11.18 -7.91 12.08
N ARG A 7 11.89 -8.30 11.02
CA ARG A 7 13.27 -7.88 10.79
C ARG A 7 13.34 -6.81 9.71
N MET A 8 13.90 -5.65 10.06
CA MET A 8 14.22 -4.61 9.07
C MET A 8 15.55 -4.94 8.41
N ASP A 9 15.54 -5.17 7.09
CA ASP A 9 16.77 -5.39 6.32
C ASP A 9 17.37 -4.05 5.92
N ASP A 10 18.13 -3.46 6.85
CA ASP A 10 18.64 -2.11 6.75
C ASP A 10 20.14 -2.00 6.42
N THR A 11 20.62 -2.97 5.62
CA THR A 11 22.03 -3.12 5.25
C THR A 11 22.52 -2.13 4.17
N ASN A 12 21.65 -1.24 3.68
CA ASN A 12 22.01 -0.18 2.74
C ASN A 12 21.87 1.22 3.37
N PRO A 13 22.94 1.79 3.95
CA PRO A 13 22.86 3.05 4.70
C PRO A 13 22.43 4.26 3.86
N GLU A 14 22.58 4.21 2.53
CA GLU A 14 22.23 5.33 1.64
C GLU A 14 20.72 5.41 1.36
N ALA A 15 20.03 4.26 1.33
CA ALA A 15 18.64 4.13 0.89
C ALA A 15 17.63 4.08 2.05
N GLU A 16 18.07 3.63 3.22
CA GLU A 16 17.21 3.40 4.37
C GLU A 16 17.00 4.66 5.21
N ARG A 17 15.79 4.80 5.76
CA ARG A 17 15.33 5.97 6.53
C ARG A 17 14.46 5.51 7.68
N MET A 18 14.55 6.22 8.81
CA MET A 18 13.76 5.93 10.02
C MET A 18 12.24 6.01 9.76
N GLU A 19 11.81 6.94 8.90
CA GLU A 19 10.40 7.08 8.50
C GLU A 19 9.84 5.82 7.83
N TYR A 20 10.63 5.10 7.03
CA TYR A 20 10.19 3.85 6.39
C TYR A 20 10.04 2.71 7.39
N HIS A 21 10.97 2.61 8.35
CA HIS A 21 10.86 1.64 9.45
C HIS A 21 9.56 1.87 10.23
N ALA A 22 9.30 3.12 10.64
CA ALA A 22 8.08 3.47 11.35
C ALA A 22 6.82 3.15 10.53
N ALA A 23 6.79 3.54 9.25
CA ALA A 23 5.64 3.28 8.36
C ALA A 23 5.38 1.78 8.14
N ILE A 24 6.42 0.96 7.97
CA ILE A 24 6.29 -0.50 7.83
C ILE A 24 5.67 -1.09 9.09
N LYS A 25 6.20 -0.74 10.27
CA LYS A 25 5.68 -1.25 11.54
C LYS A 25 4.22 -0.87 11.74
N VAL A 26 3.89 0.42 11.60
CA VAL A 26 2.51 0.92 11.74
C VAL A 26 1.56 0.27 10.74
N GLY A 27 2.00 0.06 9.49
CA GLY A 27 1.20 -0.60 8.46
C GLY A 27 0.91 -2.06 8.78
N LEU A 28 1.91 -2.81 9.28
CA LEU A 28 1.73 -4.21 9.68
C LEU A 28 0.85 -4.34 10.93
N GLU A 29 1.02 -3.47 11.93
CA GLU A 29 0.14 -3.41 13.12
C GLU A 29 -1.29 -3.09 12.72
N TRP A 30 -1.48 -2.15 11.80
CA TRP A 30 -2.79 -1.82 11.25
C TRP A 30 -3.45 -3.00 10.53
N LEU A 31 -2.67 -3.87 9.87
CA LEU A 31 -3.16 -5.14 9.31
C LEU A 31 -3.51 -6.19 10.38
N GLY A 32 -3.24 -5.93 11.66
CA GLY A 32 -3.41 -6.89 12.75
C GLY A 32 -2.38 -8.02 12.67
N ILE A 33 -1.16 -7.73 12.22
CA ILE A 33 -0.02 -8.64 12.26
C ILE A 33 0.75 -8.35 13.55
N GLU A 34 0.80 -9.37 14.41
CA GLU A 34 1.58 -9.34 15.65
C GLU A 34 2.95 -9.98 15.41
N PHE A 35 3.97 -9.45 16.08
CA PHE A 35 5.34 -9.92 16.00
C PHE A 35 5.88 -10.17 17.41
N ASP A 36 6.56 -11.30 17.60
CA ASP A 36 7.19 -11.68 18.86
C ASP A 36 8.56 -11.00 19.05
N ILE A 37 9.24 -10.70 17.94
CA ILE A 37 10.59 -10.13 17.92
C ILE A 37 10.62 -9.02 16.86
N VAL A 38 11.20 -7.87 17.23
CA VAL A 38 11.50 -6.78 16.30
C VAL A 38 13.00 -6.54 16.34
N LYS A 39 13.65 -6.53 15.18
CA LYS A 39 15.12 -6.45 15.06
C LYS A 39 15.50 -5.69 13.79
N SER A 40 16.65 -5.01 13.81
CA SER A 40 17.31 -4.54 12.60
C SER A 40 18.45 -5.49 12.22
N THR A 41 18.61 -5.77 10.93
CA THR A 41 19.74 -6.59 10.45
C THR A 41 21.07 -5.93 10.81
N SER A 42 21.11 -4.60 10.84
CA SER A 42 22.28 -3.84 11.25
C SER A 42 22.66 -3.99 12.74
N ASP A 43 21.81 -4.57 13.58
CA ASP A 43 22.15 -4.89 14.98
C ASP A 43 23.29 -5.93 15.06
N ASP A 44 23.42 -6.80 14.03
CA ASP A 44 24.37 -7.91 13.97
C ASP A 44 25.62 -7.61 13.12
N MET A 45 25.96 -6.33 12.91
CA MET A 45 27.12 -5.94 12.10
C MET A 45 28.44 -6.58 12.54
N GLU A 46 28.68 -6.73 13.85
CA GLU A 46 29.88 -7.39 14.36
C GLU A 46 29.89 -8.89 14.00
N LEU A 47 28.74 -9.56 14.07
CA LEU A 47 28.59 -10.96 13.65
C LEU A 47 28.89 -11.11 12.15
N PHE A 48 28.41 -10.20 11.30
CA PHE A 48 28.74 -10.25 9.88
C PHE A 48 30.25 -10.11 9.64
N TYR A 49 30.93 -9.23 10.36
CA TYR A 49 32.38 -9.07 10.25
C TYR A 49 33.10 -10.35 10.68
N GLU A 50 32.70 -10.97 11.79
CA GLU A 50 33.23 -12.26 12.26
C GLU A 50 33.08 -13.33 11.18
N LYS A 51 31.86 -13.52 10.64
CA LYS A 51 31.58 -14.54 9.62
C LYS A 51 32.25 -14.24 8.28
N GLY A 52 32.41 -12.97 7.92
CA GLY A 52 33.18 -12.56 6.75
C GLY A 52 34.65 -12.97 6.85
N ILE A 53 35.29 -12.71 8.00
CA ILE A 53 36.68 -13.10 8.27
C ILE A 53 36.81 -14.63 8.35
N GLU A 54 35.85 -15.31 8.98
CA GLU A 54 35.80 -16.77 9.05
C GLU A 54 35.79 -17.40 7.64
N LEU A 55 34.92 -16.93 6.74
CA LEU A 55 34.89 -17.38 5.34
C LEU A 55 36.21 -17.14 4.62
N ILE A 56 36.88 -16.02 4.87
CA ILE A 56 38.20 -15.72 4.28
C ILE A 56 39.24 -16.72 4.79
N ASN A 57 39.30 -16.96 6.10
CA ASN A 57 40.26 -17.88 6.72
C ASN A 57 40.01 -19.35 6.34
N LEU A 58 38.76 -19.74 6.09
CA LEU A 58 38.41 -21.06 5.56
C LEU A 58 38.71 -21.20 4.06
N GLY A 59 39.21 -20.15 3.39
CA GLY A 59 39.44 -20.15 1.95
C GLY A 59 38.13 -20.29 1.16
N LYS A 60 37.01 -19.83 1.70
CA LYS A 60 35.66 -19.82 1.10
C LYS A 60 35.23 -18.43 0.61
N ALA A 61 35.98 -17.39 0.96
CA ALA A 61 35.86 -16.05 0.38
C ALA A 61 37.23 -15.48 0.00
N TYR A 62 37.23 -14.41 -0.78
CA TYR A 62 38.44 -13.65 -1.12
C TYR A 62 38.10 -12.18 -1.40
N ILE A 63 39.12 -11.32 -1.34
CA ILE A 63 38.97 -9.89 -1.63
C ILE A 63 39.36 -9.63 -3.06
N CYS A 64 38.41 -9.09 -3.81
CA CYS A 64 38.56 -8.75 -5.21
C CYS A 64 38.73 -7.24 -5.35
N THR A 65 39.80 -6.84 -6.02
CA THR A 65 40.12 -5.44 -6.36
C THR A 65 39.96 -5.17 -7.86
N CYS A 66 39.27 -6.06 -8.58
CA CYS A 66 38.94 -5.84 -9.99
C CYS A 66 37.84 -4.80 -10.11
N LYS A 67 37.85 -4.05 -11.22
CA LYS A 67 36.76 -3.11 -11.52
C LYS A 67 35.44 -3.86 -11.71
N ARG A 68 34.34 -3.15 -11.45
CA ARG A 68 32.98 -3.72 -11.55
C ARG A 68 32.68 -4.26 -12.95
N GLU A 69 33.14 -3.58 -13.99
CA GLU A 69 32.97 -3.97 -15.39
C GLU A 69 33.70 -5.29 -15.68
N ASP A 70 34.91 -5.45 -15.16
CA ASP A 70 35.70 -6.67 -15.30
C ASP A 70 35.08 -7.83 -14.53
N ILE A 71 34.57 -7.59 -13.32
CA ILE A 71 33.83 -8.61 -12.55
C ILE A 71 32.61 -9.08 -13.34
N SER A 72 31.82 -8.15 -13.87
CA SER A 72 30.63 -8.46 -14.67
C SER A 72 30.98 -9.23 -15.95
N LYS A 73 32.01 -8.80 -16.67
CA LYS A 73 32.53 -9.49 -17.86
C LYS A 73 32.97 -10.92 -17.52
N ASN A 74 33.83 -11.09 -16.52
CA ASN A 74 34.33 -12.38 -16.08
C ASN A 74 33.21 -13.34 -15.66
N ARG A 75 32.18 -12.86 -14.95
CA ARG A 75 31.01 -13.69 -14.58
C ARG A 75 30.17 -14.13 -15.78
N ARG A 76 30.05 -13.28 -16.81
CA ARG A 76 29.39 -13.65 -18.08
C ARG A 76 30.21 -14.66 -18.88
N GLU A 77 31.52 -14.48 -18.91
CA GLU A 77 32.48 -15.35 -19.60
C GLU A 77 32.90 -16.60 -18.80
N ARG A 78 32.29 -16.84 -17.62
CA ARG A 78 32.63 -17.94 -16.70
C ARG A 78 34.13 -17.99 -16.31
N LYS A 79 34.82 -16.85 -16.36
CA LYS A 79 36.27 -16.77 -16.11
C LYS A 79 36.61 -16.42 -14.66
N ALA A 80 37.38 -17.27 -14.00
CA ALA A 80 37.85 -17.02 -12.65
C ALA A 80 38.72 -15.74 -12.55
N CYS A 81 38.52 -14.98 -11.47
CA CYS A 81 39.27 -13.77 -11.20
C CYS A 81 40.69 -14.11 -10.71
N LYS A 82 41.73 -13.39 -11.15
CA LYS A 82 43.10 -13.58 -10.61
C LYS A 82 43.19 -13.39 -9.09
N CYS A 83 42.33 -12.55 -8.51
CA CYS A 83 42.27 -12.36 -7.06
C CYS A 83 41.81 -13.60 -6.30
N SER A 84 41.06 -14.53 -6.93
CA SER A 84 40.65 -15.77 -6.28
C SER A 84 41.83 -16.71 -6.06
N MET A 85 42.92 -16.58 -6.82
CA MET A 85 44.15 -17.36 -6.59
C MET A 85 45.03 -16.80 -5.46
N GLY A 86 44.63 -15.71 -4.81
CA GLY A 86 45.38 -15.13 -3.68
C GLY A 86 45.34 -16.00 -2.44
N ASP A 87 46.42 -15.99 -1.65
CA ASP A 87 46.52 -16.67 -0.37
C ASP A 87 45.72 -15.96 0.75
N ILE A 88 45.58 -16.64 1.88
CA ILE A 88 44.82 -16.16 3.05
C ILE A 88 45.46 -14.88 3.61
N GLU A 89 46.79 -14.80 3.66
CA GLU A 89 47.52 -13.65 4.21
C GLU A 89 47.24 -12.37 3.42
N LYS A 90 47.24 -12.43 2.09
CA LYS A 90 46.89 -11.29 1.24
C LYS A 90 45.44 -10.86 1.43
N ASN A 91 44.52 -11.81 1.58
CA ASN A 91 43.12 -11.49 1.86
C ASN A 91 42.96 -10.79 3.21
N ASN A 92 43.59 -11.29 4.27
CA ASN A 92 43.55 -10.64 5.59
C ASN A 92 44.17 -9.23 5.56
N LYS A 93 45.31 -9.05 4.89
CA LYS A 93 45.90 -7.72 4.67
C LYS A 93 44.96 -6.77 3.93
N ASN A 94 44.24 -7.27 2.92
CA ASN A 94 43.28 -6.45 2.17
C ASN A 94 42.00 -6.17 2.96
N TRP A 95 41.57 -7.06 3.87
CA TRP A 95 40.43 -6.83 4.76
C TRP A 95 40.69 -5.63 5.67
N GLU A 96 41.89 -5.56 6.27
CA GLU A 96 42.29 -4.40 7.07
C GLU A 96 42.27 -3.11 6.24
N LYS A 97 42.76 -3.16 4.99
CA LYS A 97 42.67 -2.00 4.08
C LYS A 97 41.24 -1.62 3.72
N MET A 98 40.27 -2.54 3.72
CA MET A 98 38.86 -2.19 3.48
C MET A 98 38.28 -1.36 4.64
N LYS A 99 38.87 -1.44 5.84
CA LYS A 99 38.43 -0.66 7.01
C LYS A 99 38.87 0.80 6.96
N ASP A 100 40.00 1.12 6.32
CA ASP A 100 40.58 2.47 6.40
C ASP A 100 41.11 3.06 5.07
N LYS A 101 41.59 2.25 4.13
CA LYS A 101 42.36 2.70 2.96
C LYS A 101 41.61 2.63 1.63
N PHE A 102 40.83 1.58 1.41
CA PHE A 102 40.09 1.41 0.16
C PHE A 102 38.84 2.28 0.13
N LYS A 103 38.59 2.92 -1.01
CA LYS A 103 37.38 3.72 -1.27
C LYS A 103 36.23 2.83 -1.75
N PRO A 104 34.97 3.32 -1.71
CA PRO A 104 33.85 2.65 -2.35
C PRO A 104 34.18 2.25 -3.80
N GLY A 105 34.05 0.95 -4.10
CA GLY A 105 34.35 0.37 -5.42
C GLY A 105 35.78 -0.15 -5.61
N ASP A 106 36.73 0.19 -4.74
CA ASP A 106 38.12 -0.29 -4.86
C ASP A 106 38.27 -1.77 -4.51
N ALA A 107 37.44 -2.27 -3.59
CA ALA A 107 37.48 -3.65 -3.11
C ALA A 107 36.10 -4.17 -2.69
N VAL A 108 35.87 -5.46 -2.92
CA VAL A 108 34.70 -6.21 -2.46
C VAL A 108 35.12 -7.58 -1.95
N VAL A 109 34.41 -8.12 -0.97
CA VAL A 109 34.55 -9.54 -0.58
C VAL A 109 33.64 -10.36 -1.47
N ARG A 110 34.17 -11.42 -2.08
CA ARG A 110 33.41 -12.35 -2.92
C ARG A 110 33.47 -13.74 -2.33
N PHE A 111 32.34 -14.44 -2.36
CA PHE A 111 32.29 -15.87 -2.08
C PHE A 111 33.06 -16.62 -3.17
N ARG A 112 33.68 -17.73 -2.81
CA ARG A 112 34.30 -18.68 -3.75
C ARG A 112 33.24 -19.71 -4.09
N GLY A 113 32.44 -19.37 -5.09
CA GLY A 113 31.43 -20.29 -5.60
C GLY A 113 32.00 -21.09 -6.78
N ASP A 114 31.15 -21.34 -7.76
CA ASP A 114 31.52 -22.05 -8.98
C ASP A 114 31.33 -21.13 -10.19
N MET A 115 32.44 -20.79 -10.85
CA MET A 115 32.43 -19.94 -12.04
C MET A 115 31.84 -20.63 -13.26
N GLU A 116 31.84 -21.96 -13.29
CA GLU A 116 31.27 -22.77 -14.36
C GLU A 116 29.79 -23.09 -14.15
N ALA A 117 29.22 -22.81 -12.97
CA ALA A 117 27.83 -23.10 -12.65
C ALA A 117 26.84 -22.47 -13.64
N ASP A 118 25.80 -23.21 -14.00
CA ASP A 118 24.71 -22.67 -14.81
C ASP A 118 23.89 -21.63 -14.06
N ASN A 119 23.72 -21.82 -12.74
CA ASN A 119 23.20 -20.79 -11.86
C ASN A 119 24.22 -19.65 -11.71
N ALA A 120 23.98 -18.54 -12.42
CA ALA A 120 24.87 -17.37 -12.40
C ALA A 120 25.03 -16.73 -11.02
N VAL A 121 24.12 -16.99 -10.07
CA VAL A 121 24.24 -16.53 -8.67
C VAL A 121 25.47 -17.15 -8.00
N MET A 122 25.81 -18.39 -8.33
CA MET A 122 26.96 -19.10 -7.76
C MET A 122 28.31 -18.64 -8.29
N ARG A 123 28.34 -17.83 -9.34
CA ARG A 123 29.59 -17.36 -9.97
C ARG A 123 30.22 -16.23 -9.15
N ASP A 124 30.93 -16.62 -8.10
CA ASP A 124 31.65 -15.78 -7.14
C ASP A 124 30.86 -14.50 -6.76
N PRO A 125 29.69 -14.63 -6.12
CA PRO A 125 28.86 -13.47 -5.76
C PRO A 125 29.55 -12.58 -4.72
N VAL A 126 29.14 -11.31 -4.67
CA VAL A 126 29.65 -10.34 -3.68
C VAL A 126 28.97 -10.59 -2.34
N LEU A 127 29.77 -10.71 -1.27
CA LEU A 127 29.31 -10.84 0.11
C LEU A 127 29.41 -9.54 0.90
N PHE A 128 30.42 -8.70 0.62
CA PHE A 128 30.58 -7.40 1.27
C PHE A 128 31.07 -6.34 0.29
N ARG A 129 30.66 -5.10 0.54
CA ARG A 129 31.11 -3.91 -0.22
C ARG A 129 31.34 -2.72 0.70
N ILE A 130 32.20 -1.81 0.26
CA ILE A 130 32.44 -0.55 0.96
C ILE A 130 31.36 0.46 0.58
N ILE A 131 30.69 1.04 1.57
CA ILE A 131 29.71 2.13 1.43
C ILE A 131 30.04 3.17 2.50
N GLU A 132 30.27 4.41 2.08
CA GLU A 132 30.54 5.55 2.98
C GLU A 132 29.25 6.36 3.20
N GLY A 133 28.18 5.66 3.58
CA GLY A 133 26.88 6.26 3.88
C GLY A 133 26.61 6.29 5.38
N LYS A 134 25.84 7.28 5.83
CA LYS A 134 25.39 7.40 7.22
C LYS A 134 24.15 6.54 7.44
N ASN A 135 24.28 5.45 8.19
CA ASN A 135 23.12 4.65 8.63
C ASN A 135 22.29 5.44 9.66
N TYR A 136 20.97 5.30 9.62
CA TYR A 136 20.05 6.09 10.43
C TYR A 136 20.07 5.75 11.93
N THR A 137 20.54 4.56 12.33
CA THR A 137 20.74 4.14 13.75
C THR A 137 22.21 4.11 14.13
N LEU A 138 23.08 3.60 13.26
CA LEU A 138 24.49 3.33 13.56
C LEU A 138 25.45 4.46 13.15
N GLY A 139 24.94 5.51 12.49
CA GLY A 139 25.76 6.60 11.98
C GLY A 139 26.81 6.10 10.99
N GLU A 140 28.06 6.49 11.21
CA GLU A 140 29.21 6.15 10.36
C GLU A 140 30.11 5.07 10.98
N LYS A 141 29.61 4.31 11.97
CA LYS A 141 30.41 3.28 12.69
C LYS A 141 30.96 2.21 11.74
N TYR A 142 30.20 1.85 10.71
CA TYR A 142 30.56 0.80 9.77
C TYR A 142 30.59 1.32 8.34
N ARG A 143 31.58 0.84 7.57
CA ARG A 143 31.71 1.14 6.14
C ARG A 143 31.74 -0.10 5.26
N ILE A 144 31.92 -1.31 5.82
CA ILE A 144 31.90 -2.56 5.06
C ILE A 144 30.54 -3.20 5.32
N TRP A 145 29.66 -3.16 4.34
CA TRP A 145 28.27 -3.61 4.49
C TRP A 145 28.06 -4.96 3.80
N PRO A 146 27.34 -5.90 4.44
CA PRO A 146 27.01 -7.18 3.82
C PRO A 146 26.10 -6.98 2.61
N SER A 147 26.18 -7.89 1.65
CA SER A 147 25.16 -8.02 0.62
C SER A 147 23.91 -8.69 1.19
N TYR A 148 22.80 -8.58 0.48
CA TYR A 148 21.57 -9.30 0.81
C TYR A 148 21.81 -10.80 1.03
N ASP A 149 22.60 -11.44 0.15
CA ASP A 149 22.85 -12.88 0.22
C ASP A 149 23.62 -13.27 1.50
N MET A 150 24.61 -12.47 1.90
CA MET A 150 25.34 -12.68 3.14
C MET A 150 24.43 -12.43 4.35
N ALA A 151 23.74 -11.29 4.37
CA ALA A 151 22.92 -10.89 5.49
C ALA A 151 21.82 -11.93 5.78
N VAL A 152 21.04 -12.25 4.76
CA VAL A 152 19.90 -13.16 4.90
C VAL A 152 20.31 -14.57 5.31
N ALA A 153 21.43 -15.10 4.78
CA ALA A 153 21.91 -16.42 5.16
C ALA A 153 22.19 -16.50 6.66
N ILE A 154 23.00 -15.57 7.19
CA ILE A 154 23.37 -15.57 8.60
C ILE A 154 22.15 -15.30 9.49
N GLU A 155 21.38 -14.27 9.18
CA GLU A 155 20.25 -13.80 10.00
C GLU A 155 19.19 -14.88 10.18
N ASP A 156 18.73 -15.53 9.11
CA ASP A 156 17.74 -16.60 9.24
C ASP A 156 18.23 -17.77 10.09
N SER A 157 19.54 -18.05 10.02
CA SER A 157 20.15 -19.11 10.80
C SER A 157 20.15 -18.76 12.29
N VAL A 158 20.69 -17.59 12.65
CA VAL A 158 20.88 -17.15 14.04
C VAL A 158 19.58 -16.75 14.74
N ASP A 159 18.63 -16.17 14.01
CA ASP A 159 17.32 -15.80 14.54
C ASP A 159 16.41 -17.02 14.77
N GLY A 160 16.86 -18.22 14.38
CA GLY A 160 16.09 -19.44 14.57
C GLY A 160 14.92 -19.59 13.58
N VAL A 161 14.94 -18.88 12.44
CA VAL A 161 13.91 -18.99 11.40
C VAL A 161 13.84 -20.44 10.91
N THR A 162 12.67 -21.06 11.00
CA THR A 162 12.49 -22.45 10.54
C THR A 162 12.08 -22.52 9.08
N HIS A 163 11.26 -21.57 8.62
CA HIS A 163 10.73 -21.49 7.27
C HIS A 163 10.89 -20.05 6.75
N ALA A 164 11.77 -19.88 5.77
CA ALA A 164 12.05 -18.60 5.15
C ALA A 164 11.31 -18.52 3.80
N PHE A 165 10.18 -17.81 3.79
CA PHE A 165 9.38 -17.62 2.59
C PHE A 165 9.77 -16.32 1.88
N ARG A 166 10.08 -16.42 0.58
CA ARG A 166 10.50 -15.29 -0.26
C ARG A 166 9.73 -15.25 -1.57
N SER A 167 9.84 -14.13 -2.26
CA SER A 167 9.32 -14.06 -3.62
C SER A 167 10.18 -14.88 -4.60
N LYS A 168 9.58 -15.37 -5.68
CA LYS A 168 10.18 -16.29 -6.65
C LYS A 168 11.47 -15.76 -7.29
N GLU A 169 11.66 -14.44 -7.34
CA GLU A 169 12.89 -13.85 -7.88
C GLU A 169 14.15 -14.23 -7.07
N PHE A 170 13.99 -14.73 -5.85
CA PHE A 170 15.07 -15.19 -4.98
C PHE A 170 15.28 -16.71 -5.01
N GLU A 171 14.51 -17.48 -5.79
CA GLU A 171 14.57 -18.95 -5.82
C GLU A 171 15.97 -19.48 -6.15
N LEU A 172 16.65 -18.89 -7.15
CA LEU A 172 18.02 -19.28 -7.51
C LEU A 172 19.07 -18.92 -6.44
N ARG A 173 18.73 -18.13 -5.43
CA ARG A 173 19.65 -17.80 -4.32
C ARG A 173 19.61 -18.82 -3.20
N GLU A 174 18.64 -19.74 -3.22
CA GLU A 174 18.58 -20.87 -2.27
C GLU A 174 19.92 -21.61 -2.22
N GLU A 175 20.45 -21.98 -3.39
CA GLU A 175 21.73 -22.67 -3.55
C GLU A 175 22.91 -21.89 -2.93
N LEU A 176 22.92 -20.57 -3.10
CA LEU A 176 23.98 -19.72 -2.55
C LEU A 176 23.87 -19.59 -1.03
N ILE A 177 22.66 -19.37 -0.51
CA ILE A 177 22.41 -19.28 0.93
C ILE A 177 22.85 -20.58 1.60
N ASP A 178 22.48 -21.72 1.02
CA ASP A 178 22.86 -23.04 1.50
C ASP A 178 24.39 -23.24 1.49
N ALA A 179 25.07 -22.82 0.41
CA ALA A 179 26.52 -22.92 0.31
C ALA A 179 27.27 -22.03 1.32
N ILE A 180 26.76 -20.83 1.62
CA ILE A 180 27.30 -19.95 2.66
C ILE A 180 27.13 -20.60 4.04
N LEU A 181 25.94 -21.14 4.31
CA LEU A 181 25.64 -21.80 5.59
C LEU A 181 26.46 -23.07 5.79
N ASP A 182 26.65 -23.89 4.76
CA ASP A 182 27.51 -25.08 4.80
C ASP A 182 28.96 -24.70 5.09
N ALA A 183 29.46 -23.66 4.43
CA ALA A 183 30.82 -23.18 4.63
C ALA A 183 31.07 -22.75 6.09
N LEU A 184 30.07 -22.15 6.73
CA LEU A 184 30.10 -21.71 8.12
C LEU A 184 29.60 -22.77 9.12
N LYS A 185 29.20 -23.95 8.64
CA LYS A 185 28.59 -25.03 9.44
C LYS A 185 27.39 -24.55 10.28
N MET A 186 26.58 -23.69 9.70
CA MET A 186 25.41 -23.08 10.32
C MET A 186 24.12 -23.82 9.95
N ARG A 187 23.07 -23.65 10.76
CA ARG A 187 21.76 -24.27 10.54
C ARG A 187 21.09 -23.68 9.29
N LYS A 188 20.47 -24.54 8.49
CA LYS A 188 19.69 -24.13 7.32
C LYS A 188 18.19 -24.05 7.64
N PRO A 189 17.52 -22.90 7.39
CA PRO A 189 16.07 -22.85 7.37
C PRO A 189 15.52 -23.60 6.15
N ALA A 190 14.31 -24.14 6.24
CA ALA A 190 13.58 -24.54 5.03
C ALA A 190 13.24 -23.28 4.23
N GLN A 191 13.42 -23.31 2.91
CA GLN A 191 13.13 -22.16 2.05
C GLN A 191 11.88 -22.42 1.19
N GLY A 192 11.05 -21.40 1.02
CA GLY A 192 9.84 -21.46 0.21
C GLY A 192 9.70 -20.24 -0.69
N PHE A 193 9.21 -20.44 -1.91
CA PHE A 193 9.15 -19.38 -2.92
C PHE A 193 7.75 -19.25 -3.52
N PHE A 194 7.26 -18.01 -3.58
CA PHE A 194 5.94 -17.67 -4.12
C PHE A 194 6.00 -16.44 -5.04
N SER A 195 5.07 -16.30 -5.96
CA SER A 195 5.01 -15.13 -6.84
C SER A 195 4.52 -13.89 -6.11
N ARG A 196 4.93 -12.71 -6.60
CA ARG A 196 4.40 -11.44 -6.13
C ARG A 196 2.94 -11.26 -6.56
N LEU A 197 2.17 -10.56 -5.72
CA LEU A 197 0.89 -9.99 -6.09
C LEU A 197 1.13 -8.69 -6.83
N GLU A 198 0.43 -8.50 -7.95
CA GLU A 198 0.36 -7.23 -8.66
C GLU A 198 -1.11 -6.84 -8.88
N PHE A 199 -1.40 -5.54 -8.84
CA PHE A 199 -2.72 -5.01 -9.17
C PHE A 199 -2.69 -4.40 -10.56
N LYS A 200 -3.70 -4.70 -11.38
CA LYS A 200 -3.80 -4.16 -12.74
C LYS A 200 -3.87 -2.62 -12.69
N GLY A 201 -2.88 -1.97 -13.28
CA GLY A 201 -2.81 -0.50 -13.37
C GLY A 201 -2.48 0.22 -12.05
N MET A 202 -2.05 -0.52 -11.01
CA MET A 202 -1.60 0.04 -9.73
C MET A 202 -0.20 -0.52 -9.40
N PRO A 203 0.88 0.22 -9.68
CA PRO A 203 2.24 -0.25 -9.50
C PRO A 203 2.59 -0.38 -8.02
N ILE A 204 3.33 -1.44 -7.66
CA ILE A 204 3.90 -1.63 -6.32
C ILE A 204 5.41 -1.31 -6.31
N SER A 205 6.03 -1.27 -7.49
CA SER A 205 7.47 -1.02 -7.62
C SER A 205 7.84 0.40 -7.20
N LYS A 206 8.74 0.52 -6.22
CA LYS A 206 9.33 1.80 -5.80
C LYS A 206 9.98 2.56 -6.96
N ARG A 207 10.51 1.85 -7.97
CA ARG A 207 11.10 2.48 -9.17
C ARG A 207 10.07 3.18 -10.06
N ILE A 208 8.79 2.83 -9.93
CA ILE A 208 7.68 3.46 -10.66
C ILE A 208 7.03 4.52 -9.77
N ILE A 209 6.74 4.18 -8.50
CA ILE A 209 6.07 5.11 -7.57
C ILE A 209 6.94 6.34 -7.26
N LYS A 210 8.24 6.17 -7.02
CA LYS A 210 9.12 7.27 -6.61
C LYS A 210 9.17 8.40 -7.66
N PRO A 211 9.39 8.14 -8.96
CA PRO A 211 9.28 9.18 -9.98
C PRO A 211 7.92 9.88 -10.02
N LEU A 212 6.80 9.15 -9.83
CA LEU A 212 5.47 9.77 -9.80
C LEU A 212 5.32 10.76 -8.64
N ILE A 213 5.91 10.47 -7.48
CA ILE A 213 5.97 11.40 -6.34
C ILE A 213 6.86 12.60 -6.67
N GLU A 214 8.07 12.36 -7.18
CA GLU A 214 9.04 13.42 -7.49
C GLU A 214 8.54 14.38 -8.59
N GLU A 215 7.75 13.86 -9.54
CA GLU A 215 7.08 14.63 -10.59
C GLU A 215 5.77 15.30 -10.12
N GLY A 216 5.33 15.07 -8.88
CA GLY A 216 4.09 15.63 -8.33
C GLY A 216 2.80 15.03 -8.90
N LYS A 217 2.88 13.90 -9.61
CA LYS A 217 1.72 13.19 -10.18
C LYS A 217 0.88 12.48 -9.11
N VAL A 218 1.54 12.04 -8.04
CA VAL A 218 0.92 11.57 -6.81
C VAL A 218 1.48 12.37 -5.63
N THR A 219 0.63 12.60 -4.63
CA THR A 219 0.93 13.50 -3.51
C THR A 219 2.05 12.96 -2.62
N TRP A 220 1.90 11.73 -2.14
CA TRP A 220 2.90 11.00 -1.37
C TRP A 220 2.57 9.50 -1.35
N TYR A 221 3.24 8.72 -0.50
CA TYR A 221 2.96 7.28 -0.34
C TYR A 221 1.57 6.97 0.21
N ASP A 222 0.88 7.92 0.83
CA ASP A 222 -0.50 7.80 1.31
C ASP A 222 -1.55 8.21 0.25
N ASP A 223 -1.12 8.59 -0.96
CA ASP A 223 -2.03 8.97 -2.04
C ASP A 223 -3.03 7.84 -2.33
N PRO A 224 -4.36 8.05 -2.22
CA PRO A 224 -5.38 6.99 -2.32
C PRO A 224 -5.37 6.18 -3.62
N ARG A 225 -4.65 6.63 -4.66
CA ARG A 225 -4.46 5.89 -5.92
C ARG A 225 -3.36 4.83 -5.86
N LEU A 226 -2.56 4.81 -4.80
CA LEU A 226 -1.46 3.86 -4.62
C LEU A 226 -1.90 2.59 -3.87
N PRO A 227 -1.24 1.45 -4.12
CA PRO A 227 -1.50 0.20 -3.40
C PRO A 227 -0.64 0.06 -2.11
N THR A 228 -0.22 1.17 -1.50
CA THR A 228 0.49 1.13 -0.20
C THR A 228 -0.52 0.90 0.93
N LEU A 229 -0.06 0.36 2.07
CA LEU A 229 -0.96 0.15 3.21
C LEU A 229 -1.55 1.46 3.73
N GLU A 230 -0.76 2.53 3.71
CA GLU A 230 -1.20 3.87 4.15
C GLU A 230 -2.26 4.45 3.21
N ALA A 231 -2.06 4.35 1.89
CA ALA A 231 -3.04 4.77 0.89
C ALA A 231 -4.33 3.96 0.96
N LEU A 232 -4.23 2.63 1.11
CA LEU A 232 -5.39 1.76 1.25
C LEU A 232 -6.19 2.10 2.52
N ARG A 233 -5.50 2.34 3.64
CA ARG A 233 -6.12 2.82 4.88
C ARG A 233 -6.80 4.17 4.69
N ARG A 234 -6.13 5.13 4.07
CA ARG A 234 -6.66 6.48 3.80
C ARG A 234 -7.87 6.44 2.85
N ARG A 235 -7.87 5.51 1.87
CA ARG A 235 -8.99 5.26 0.96
C ARG A 235 -10.22 4.65 1.63
N GLY A 236 -10.09 4.02 2.80
CA GLY A 236 -11.19 3.32 3.50
C GLY A 236 -11.23 1.81 3.28
N ILE A 237 -10.11 1.21 2.86
CA ILE A 237 -9.99 -0.26 2.81
C ILE A 237 -9.70 -0.79 4.20
N LYS A 238 -10.49 -1.75 4.66
CA LYS A 238 -10.34 -2.40 5.97
C LYS A 238 -9.24 -3.46 5.95
N PRO A 239 -8.47 -3.61 7.05
CA PRO A 239 -7.41 -4.62 7.12
C PRO A 239 -7.94 -6.05 6.99
N GLU A 240 -9.14 -6.33 7.50
CA GLU A 240 -9.81 -7.63 7.38
C GLU A 240 -10.15 -7.96 5.93
N ALA A 241 -10.48 -6.95 5.12
CA ALA A 241 -10.72 -7.12 3.69
C ALA A 241 -9.44 -7.52 2.95
N ILE A 242 -8.32 -6.85 3.26
CA ILE A 242 -7.00 -7.19 2.72
C ILE A 242 -6.63 -8.62 3.09
N ARG A 243 -6.77 -9.01 4.37
CA ARG A 243 -6.45 -10.37 4.82
C ARG A 243 -7.29 -11.42 4.10
N LYS A 244 -8.61 -11.24 4.01
CA LYS A 244 -9.49 -12.18 3.29
C LYS A 244 -9.16 -12.26 1.80
N PHE A 245 -8.87 -11.12 1.17
CA PHE A 245 -8.46 -11.08 -0.23
C PHE A 245 -7.16 -11.86 -0.45
N ILE A 246 -6.11 -11.60 0.34
CA ILE A 246 -4.83 -12.31 0.23
C ILE A 246 -5.00 -13.82 0.47
N MET A 247 -5.77 -14.22 1.49
CA MET A 247 -6.05 -15.63 1.75
C MET A 247 -6.79 -16.32 0.60
N SER A 248 -7.62 -15.58 -0.15
CA SER A 248 -8.36 -16.14 -1.29
C SER A 248 -7.48 -16.45 -2.51
N LEU A 249 -6.32 -15.80 -2.64
CA LEU A 249 -5.39 -16.02 -3.76
C LEU A 249 -4.53 -17.27 -3.57
N GLY A 250 -4.27 -17.65 -2.31
CA GLY A 250 -3.32 -18.71 -1.96
C GLY A 250 -1.86 -18.34 -2.26
N LEU A 251 -0.96 -19.29 -2.02
CA LEU A 251 0.47 -19.15 -2.33
C LEU A 251 0.80 -20.01 -3.54
N THR A 252 1.19 -19.39 -4.65
CA THR A 252 1.58 -20.08 -5.88
C THR A 252 2.88 -19.51 -6.44
N LYS A 253 3.53 -20.20 -7.38
CA LYS A 253 4.69 -19.69 -8.13
C LYS A 253 4.30 -18.94 -9.42
N ALA A 254 3.01 -18.79 -9.69
CA ALA A 254 2.48 -18.15 -10.89
C ALA A 254 2.06 -16.72 -10.57
N ASN A 255 2.63 -15.75 -11.32
CA ASN A 255 2.34 -14.34 -11.11
C ASN A 255 0.84 -14.07 -11.13
N THR A 256 0.37 -13.36 -10.10
CA THR A 256 -1.04 -13.03 -9.92
C THR A 256 -1.23 -11.55 -10.24
N LEU A 257 -1.97 -11.27 -11.31
CA LEU A 257 -2.41 -9.92 -11.66
C LEU A 257 -3.89 -9.77 -11.30
N ALA A 258 -4.17 -9.20 -10.13
CA ALA A 258 -5.54 -9.05 -9.65
C ALA A 258 -6.17 -7.73 -10.10
N PRO A 259 -7.45 -7.71 -10.49
CA PRO A 259 -8.20 -6.47 -10.60
C PRO A 259 -8.43 -5.88 -9.20
N PHE A 260 -8.33 -4.56 -9.07
CA PHE A 260 -8.50 -3.90 -7.76
C PHE A 260 -9.92 -4.07 -7.21
N ASP A 261 -10.93 -4.09 -8.09
CA ASP A 261 -12.34 -4.31 -7.77
C ASP A 261 -12.56 -5.63 -6.99
N ALA A 262 -11.68 -6.62 -7.12
CA ALA A 262 -11.74 -7.84 -6.32
C ALA A 262 -11.50 -7.54 -4.83
N LEU A 263 -10.52 -6.71 -4.49
CA LEU A 263 -10.29 -6.26 -3.11
C LEU A 263 -11.46 -5.41 -2.61
N GLU A 264 -12.01 -4.53 -3.45
CA GLU A 264 -13.18 -3.71 -3.12
C GLU A 264 -14.41 -4.57 -2.78
N ALA A 265 -14.63 -5.67 -3.51
CA ALA A 265 -15.70 -6.60 -3.25
C ALA A 265 -15.58 -7.29 -1.87
N PHE A 266 -14.34 -7.56 -1.41
CA PHE A 266 -14.11 -7.99 -0.03
C PHE A 266 -14.39 -6.85 0.95
N ASN A 267 -13.94 -5.64 0.65
CA ASN A 267 -14.10 -4.48 1.53
C ASN A 267 -15.57 -4.15 1.79
N ARG A 268 -16.42 -4.22 0.76
CA ARG A 268 -17.87 -3.96 0.87
C ARG A 268 -18.52 -4.75 2.00
N LYS A 269 -18.12 -6.01 2.19
CA LYS A 269 -18.68 -6.90 3.22
C LYS A 269 -18.33 -6.48 4.64
N PHE A 270 -17.28 -5.68 4.82
CA PHE A 270 -16.84 -5.19 6.12
C PHE A 270 -17.33 -3.77 6.39
N VAL A 271 -17.45 -2.92 5.37
CA VAL A 271 -17.89 -1.54 5.57
C VAL A 271 -19.41 -1.38 5.61
N ASP A 272 -20.18 -2.27 4.94
CA ASP A 272 -21.64 -2.13 4.85
C ASP A 272 -22.32 -2.13 6.22
N ALA A 273 -21.92 -3.02 7.13
CA ALA A 273 -22.54 -3.12 8.44
C ALA A 273 -22.27 -1.90 9.35
N ASP A 274 -21.13 -1.24 9.15
CA ASP A 274 -20.60 -0.23 10.07
C ASP A 274 -20.69 1.21 9.54
N SER A 275 -21.08 1.40 8.27
CA SER A 275 -21.15 2.72 7.64
C SER A 275 -22.46 3.43 7.95
N ILE A 276 -22.41 4.71 8.31
CA ILE A 276 -23.63 5.53 8.36
C ILE A 276 -24.09 5.89 6.95
N ARG A 277 -25.41 5.93 6.71
CA ARG A 277 -26.00 6.30 5.42
C ARG A 277 -26.32 7.79 5.42
N LEU A 278 -25.58 8.57 4.65
CA LEU A 278 -25.80 10.01 4.49
C LEU A 278 -26.28 10.34 3.08
N PHE A 279 -26.99 11.45 2.95
CA PHE A 279 -27.32 12.03 1.67
C PHE A 279 -26.24 12.97 1.17
N MET A 280 -25.91 12.85 -0.11
CA MET A 280 -25.15 13.84 -0.85
C MET A 280 -25.76 14.06 -2.22
N VAL A 281 -25.44 15.21 -2.81
CA VAL A 281 -25.85 15.58 -4.16
C VAL A 281 -24.67 16.18 -4.90
N SER A 282 -24.40 15.65 -6.09
CA SER A 282 -23.46 16.19 -7.06
C SER A 282 -24.20 17.04 -8.10
N ASN A 283 -23.50 18.03 -8.67
CA ASN A 283 -24.08 18.96 -9.66
C ASN A 283 -25.44 19.52 -9.19
N ALA A 284 -25.47 20.01 -7.94
CA ALA A 284 -26.69 20.28 -7.21
C ALA A 284 -27.65 21.23 -7.96
N LYS A 285 -28.92 20.84 -8.02
CA LYS A 285 -30.01 21.67 -8.54
C LYS A 285 -31.02 21.96 -7.43
N LYS A 286 -31.56 23.17 -7.46
CA LYS A 286 -32.54 23.61 -6.48
C LYS A 286 -33.91 23.00 -6.78
N LEU A 287 -34.55 22.52 -5.72
CA LEU A 287 -35.93 22.08 -5.68
C LEU A 287 -36.64 22.83 -4.55
N THR A 288 -37.74 23.50 -4.85
CA THR A 288 -38.62 24.10 -3.84
C THR A 288 -39.90 23.26 -3.72
N VAL A 289 -40.20 22.79 -2.51
CA VAL A 289 -41.38 21.96 -2.20
C VAL A 289 -42.33 22.75 -1.31
N LYS A 290 -43.46 23.17 -1.87
CA LYS A 290 -44.50 23.90 -1.14
C LYS A 290 -45.37 22.93 -0.32
N ASN A 291 -46.03 23.49 0.70
CA ASN A 291 -47.00 22.79 1.56
C ASN A 291 -46.38 21.63 2.36
N LEU A 292 -45.10 21.74 2.72
CA LEU A 292 -44.45 20.74 3.56
C LEU A 292 -44.95 20.87 5.02
N PRO A 293 -45.52 19.81 5.62
CA PRO A 293 -46.17 19.91 6.94
C PRO A 293 -45.18 19.83 8.12
N ILE A 294 -43.89 19.64 7.86
CA ILE A 294 -42.85 19.36 8.85
C ILE A 294 -41.64 20.27 8.68
N SER A 295 -40.95 20.57 9.78
CA SER A 295 -39.72 21.38 9.82
C SER A 295 -38.45 20.57 10.14
N SER A 296 -38.60 19.28 10.42
CA SER A 296 -37.48 18.35 10.61
C SER A 296 -37.92 16.92 10.26
N VAL A 297 -36.94 16.08 9.94
CA VAL A 297 -37.14 14.65 9.66
C VAL A 297 -36.10 13.81 10.39
N GLU A 298 -36.55 12.73 11.02
CA GLU A 298 -35.66 11.71 11.58
C GLU A 298 -35.39 10.61 10.54
N ILE A 299 -34.13 10.37 10.23
CA ILE A 299 -33.71 9.33 9.29
C ILE A 299 -32.82 8.32 10.01
N PRO A 300 -33.10 7.01 9.91
CA PRO A 300 -32.20 5.98 10.42
C PRO A 300 -30.79 6.10 9.82
N ASN A 301 -29.78 5.93 10.66
CA ASN A 301 -28.38 5.97 10.24
C ASN A 301 -28.00 4.74 9.40
N HIS A 302 -28.73 3.64 9.52
CA HIS A 302 -28.51 2.42 8.76
C HIS A 302 -29.86 1.73 8.48
N PRO A 303 -30.05 1.11 7.30
CA PRO A 303 -31.33 0.48 6.94
C PRO A 303 -31.67 -0.79 7.74
N ILE A 304 -30.66 -1.60 8.08
CA ILE A 304 -30.80 -2.88 8.81
C ILE A 304 -30.33 -2.80 10.27
N ASN A 305 -29.09 -2.34 10.51
CA ASN A 305 -28.50 -2.27 11.85
C ASN A 305 -29.03 -1.06 12.64
N ASP A 306 -29.22 -1.22 13.95
CA ASP A 306 -29.58 -0.10 14.83
C ASP A 306 -28.34 0.74 15.16
N MET A 307 -28.09 1.76 14.33
CA MET A 307 -27.05 2.77 14.53
C MET A 307 -27.63 4.10 15.01
N GLY A 308 -28.82 4.07 15.60
CA GLY A 308 -29.60 5.25 15.94
C GLY A 308 -30.15 5.98 14.71
N LYS A 309 -30.62 7.20 14.94
CA LYS A 309 -31.19 8.08 13.93
C LYS A 309 -30.49 9.44 13.98
N ARG A 310 -30.54 10.15 12.87
CA ARG A 310 -30.15 11.55 12.77
C ARG A 310 -31.37 12.39 12.44
N THR A 311 -31.41 13.59 13.01
CA THR A 311 -32.43 14.58 12.70
C THR A 311 -31.86 15.58 11.72
N ILE A 312 -32.58 15.84 10.63
CA ILE A 312 -32.23 16.84 9.63
C ILE A 312 -33.28 17.94 9.69
N GLU A 313 -32.85 19.17 10.01
CA GLU A 313 -33.70 20.36 9.90
C GLU A 313 -33.93 20.69 8.43
N ILE A 314 -35.17 21.00 8.08
CA ILE A 314 -35.61 21.24 6.71
C ILE A 314 -36.51 22.47 6.62
N ASP A 315 -36.52 23.06 5.44
CA ASP A 315 -37.50 24.06 5.02
C ASP A 315 -38.07 23.63 3.65
N GLU A 316 -38.64 24.55 2.89
CA GLU A 316 -39.17 24.25 1.56
C GLU A 316 -38.07 24.09 0.50
N ASN A 317 -36.79 24.32 0.81
CA ASN A 317 -35.71 24.45 -0.18
C ASN A 317 -34.69 23.32 -0.06
N PHE A 318 -34.58 22.53 -1.13
CA PHE A 318 -33.71 21.36 -1.21
C PHE A 318 -32.74 21.45 -2.38
N TYR A 319 -31.60 20.80 -2.24
CA TYR A 319 -30.76 20.40 -3.36
C TYR A 319 -31.03 18.93 -3.71
N ILE A 320 -31.12 18.65 -5.01
CA ILE A 320 -31.16 17.31 -5.58
C ILE A 320 -29.99 17.12 -6.56
N SER A 321 -29.69 15.88 -6.93
CA SER A 321 -28.60 15.61 -7.89
C SER A 321 -28.94 16.18 -9.27
N GLY A 322 -27.93 16.61 -10.01
CA GLY A 322 -28.10 17.12 -11.37
C GLY A 322 -28.71 16.09 -12.32
N ASP A 323 -28.34 14.82 -12.17
CA ASP A 323 -28.85 13.72 -12.99
C ASP A 323 -30.34 13.46 -12.70
N ASP A 324 -30.74 13.44 -11.42
CA ASP A 324 -32.15 13.32 -11.05
C ASP A 324 -32.95 14.51 -11.58
N ALA A 325 -32.43 15.74 -11.44
CA ALA A 325 -33.05 16.96 -11.95
C ALA A 325 -33.29 16.95 -13.47
N GLN A 326 -32.38 16.36 -14.25
CA GLN A 326 -32.56 16.19 -15.70
C GLN A 326 -33.64 15.16 -16.06
N SER A 327 -33.81 14.14 -15.23
CA SER A 327 -34.80 13.08 -15.45
C SER A 327 -36.22 13.46 -15.05
N ILE A 328 -36.36 14.41 -14.12
CA ILE A 328 -37.64 14.92 -13.64
C ILE A 328 -38.39 15.65 -14.76
N LYS A 329 -39.72 15.51 -14.79
CA LYS A 329 -40.60 16.23 -15.73
C LYS A 329 -41.75 16.88 -14.99
N GLU A 330 -42.21 18.02 -15.49
CA GLU A 330 -43.45 18.63 -15.01
C GLU A 330 -44.64 17.67 -15.13
N GLY A 331 -45.51 17.66 -14.12
CA GLY A 331 -46.65 16.74 -14.01
C GLY A 331 -46.32 15.34 -13.51
N THR A 332 -45.05 15.03 -13.22
CA THR A 332 -44.64 13.74 -12.63
C THR A 332 -44.56 13.80 -11.10
N GLN A 333 -44.54 12.63 -10.45
CA GLN A 333 -44.27 12.52 -9.02
C GLN A 333 -42.88 11.92 -8.77
N ILE A 334 -42.22 12.43 -7.74
CA ILE A 334 -41.00 11.84 -7.18
C ILE A 334 -41.19 11.57 -5.70
N ARG A 335 -40.33 10.72 -5.13
CA ARG A 335 -40.25 10.50 -3.68
C ARG A 335 -38.90 10.96 -3.13
N LEU A 336 -38.95 11.95 -2.26
CA LEU A 336 -37.81 12.36 -1.45
C LEU A 336 -37.62 11.34 -0.32
N LEU A 337 -36.46 10.69 -0.28
CA LEU A 337 -36.16 9.65 0.72
C LEU A 337 -36.33 10.19 2.15
N GLY A 338 -37.10 9.48 2.98
CA GLY A 338 -37.39 9.90 4.36
C GLY A 338 -38.48 10.98 4.51
N LEU A 339 -38.76 11.79 3.48
CA LEU A 339 -39.75 12.87 3.54
C LEU A 339 -41.13 12.46 3.02
N GLY A 340 -41.22 12.04 1.75
CA GLY A 340 -42.51 11.75 1.13
C GLY A 340 -42.55 12.05 -0.36
N ASN A 341 -43.76 12.07 -0.91
CA ASN A 341 -44.00 12.25 -2.33
C ASN A 341 -44.17 13.74 -2.67
N VAL A 342 -43.65 14.15 -3.82
CA VAL A 342 -43.73 15.52 -4.35
C VAL A 342 -44.24 15.46 -5.77
N ALA A 343 -45.32 16.19 -6.06
CA ALA A 343 -45.81 16.41 -7.41
C ALA A 343 -45.08 17.61 -8.02
N ILE A 344 -44.42 17.40 -9.16
CA ILE A 344 -43.62 18.42 -9.82
C ILE A 344 -44.54 19.34 -10.62
N THR A 345 -44.59 20.61 -10.23
CA THR A 345 -45.49 21.62 -10.81
C THR A 345 -44.80 22.50 -11.83
N LYS A 346 -43.46 22.53 -11.82
CA LYS A 346 -42.69 23.34 -12.77
C LYS A 346 -41.30 22.77 -13.00
N GLN A 347 -40.91 22.73 -14.26
CA GLN A 347 -39.54 22.44 -14.67
C GLN A 347 -38.91 23.67 -15.34
N GLY A 348 -37.69 24.04 -14.94
CA GLY A 348 -37.00 25.22 -15.48
C GLY A 348 -35.63 25.43 -14.83
N THR A 349 -35.22 26.69 -14.66
CA THR A 349 -33.97 27.05 -13.96
C THR A 349 -33.97 26.62 -12.50
N GLU A 350 -35.15 26.62 -11.88
CA GLU A 350 -35.44 26.06 -10.56
C GLU A 350 -36.63 25.09 -10.71
N ILE A 351 -36.58 23.99 -9.98
CA ILE A 351 -37.65 22.98 -9.99
C ILE A 351 -38.60 23.30 -8.83
N GLU A 352 -39.90 23.30 -9.08
CA GLU A 352 -40.91 23.49 -8.04
C GLU A 352 -41.84 22.27 -7.98
N GLY A 353 -42.28 21.95 -6.78
CA GLY A 353 -43.28 20.92 -6.55
C GLY A 353 -44.09 21.16 -5.28
N GLU A 354 -45.12 20.34 -5.10
CA GLU A 354 -46.01 20.37 -3.94
C GLU A 354 -46.00 19.02 -3.23
N PHE A 355 -45.96 19.05 -1.90
CA PHE A 355 -46.00 17.83 -1.09
C PHE A 355 -47.34 17.11 -1.21
N VAL A 356 -47.31 15.78 -1.29
CA VAL A 356 -48.50 14.92 -1.43
C VAL A 356 -48.56 13.89 -0.30
N GLU A 357 -49.51 14.04 0.63
CA GLU A 357 -49.69 13.14 1.79
C GLU A 357 -50.02 11.69 1.40
N ASN A 358 -50.82 11.49 0.34
CA ASN A 358 -51.30 10.19 -0.12
C ASN A 358 -50.94 9.92 -1.60
N GLY A 359 -49.70 10.23 -1.99
CA GLY A 359 -49.25 10.08 -3.38
C GLY A 359 -49.18 8.61 -3.85
N GLU A 360 -48.95 8.42 -5.14
CA GLU A 360 -48.86 7.08 -5.73
C GLU A 360 -47.75 6.26 -5.06
N LYS A 361 -48.05 5.00 -4.70
CA LYS A 361 -47.12 4.13 -3.98
C LYS A 361 -46.27 3.25 -4.90
N ALA A 362 -46.65 3.13 -6.18
CA ALA A 362 -46.01 2.24 -7.13
C ALA A 362 -45.30 3.05 -8.23
N ASP A 363 -44.05 2.66 -8.53
CA ASP A 363 -43.26 3.09 -9.68
C ASP A 363 -42.88 4.60 -9.80
N ILE A 364 -42.77 5.31 -8.68
CA ILE A 364 -42.22 6.68 -8.66
C ILE A 364 -40.71 6.70 -8.34
N PRO A 365 -39.91 7.55 -9.02
CA PRO A 365 -38.48 7.70 -8.75
C PRO A 365 -38.19 8.12 -7.30
N LYS A 366 -37.26 7.42 -6.64
CA LYS A 366 -36.81 7.74 -5.27
C LYS A 366 -35.47 8.45 -5.32
N ILE A 367 -35.39 9.65 -4.77
CA ILE A 367 -34.19 10.48 -4.84
C ILE A 367 -33.74 10.94 -3.46
N GLN A 368 -32.41 11.00 -3.28
CA GLN A 368 -31.81 11.66 -2.12
C GLN A 368 -31.78 13.17 -2.33
N TRP A 369 -31.68 13.90 -1.23
CA TRP A 369 -31.76 15.36 -1.20
C TRP A 369 -30.92 15.88 -0.04
N VAL A 370 -30.60 17.17 -0.08
CA VAL A 370 -29.91 17.87 1.01
C VAL A 370 -30.62 19.21 1.24
N PRO A 371 -30.91 19.62 2.49
CA PRO A 371 -31.55 20.91 2.76
C PRO A 371 -30.63 22.06 2.34
N GLN A 372 -31.12 23.06 1.59
CA GLN A 372 -30.26 24.15 1.12
C GLN A 372 -29.66 24.97 2.27
N LYS A 373 -30.46 25.22 3.32
CA LYS A 373 -30.07 26.04 4.47
C LYS A 373 -28.90 25.49 5.27
N THR A 374 -28.80 24.16 5.41
CA THR A 374 -27.81 23.48 6.25
C THR A 374 -26.90 22.55 5.46
N ALA A 375 -26.96 22.61 4.13
CA ALA A 375 -26.05 21.88 3.25
C ALA A 375 -24.60 22.27 3.53
N HIS A 376 -23.74 21.27 3.61
CA HIS A 376 -22.31 21.46 3.76
C HIS A 376 -21.60 21.10 2.46
N ALA A 377 -20.75 21.99 1.95
CA ALA A 377 -19.99 21.74 0.73
C ALA A 377 -18.71 20.95 1.05
N ILE A 378 -18.47 19.87 0.31
CA ILE A 378 -17.25 19.08 0.41
C ILE A 378 -16.70 18.77 -0.99
N LYS A 379 -15.40 18.48 -1.05
CA LYS A 379 -14.78 17.83 -2.20
C LYS A 379 -14.86 16.31 -2.06
N MET A 380 -15.43 15.65 -3.06
CA MET A 380 -15.42 14.21 -3.18
C MET A 380 -14.24 13.80 -4.09
N ILE A 381 -13.29 13.07 -3.53
CA ILE A 381 -12.13 12.55 -4.25
C ILE A 381 -12.45 11.16 -4.77
N ILE A 382 -12.46 10.99 -6.10
CA ILE A 382 -12.71 9.71 -6.77
C ILE A 382 -11.42 9.24 -7.41
N THR A 383 -10.97 8.06 -7.01
CA THR A 383 -9.78 7.44 -7.59
C THR A 383 -10.15 6.51 -8.75
N LYS A 384 -9.36 6.57 -9.80
CA LYS A 384 -9.41 5.66 -10.95
C LYS A 384 -8.06 4.98 -11.10
N THR A 385 -7.96 4.06 -12.06
CA THR A 385 -6.72 3.35 -12.37
C THR A 385 -5.57 4.32 -12.59
N LEU A 386 -4.48 4.16 -11.85
CA LEU A 386 -3.32 5.07 -11.88
C LEU A 386 -2.54 4.98 -13.20
N LEU A 387 -2.38 3.77 -13.73
CA LEU A 387 -1.66 3.51 -14.98
C LEU A 387 -2.53 2.80 -16.01
N ILE A 388 -2.52 3.29 -17.24
CA ILE A 388 -3.09 2.61 -18.41
C ILE A 388 -1.94 2.04 -19.23
N GLY A 389 -1.73 0.72 -19.12
CA GLY A 389 -0.46 0.09 -19.51
C GLY A 389 0.66 0.62 -18.61
N ASP A 390 1.71 1.18 -19.21
CA ASP A 390 2.86 1.74 -18.50
C ASP A 390 2.82 3.29 -18.39
N LYS A 391 1.72 3.92 -18.84
CA LYS A 391 1.59 5.38 -18.83
C LYS A 391 0.71 5.84 -17.68
N PHE A 392 1.10 6.95 -17.06
CA PHE A 392 0.29 7.64 -16.07
C PHE A 392 -1.03 8.09 -16.69
N ASN A 393 -2.12 7.84 -15.96
CA ASN A 393 -3.45 8.29 -16.31
C ASN A 393 -3.69 9.67 -15.67
N GLU A 394 -3.71 10.71 -16.48
CA GLU A 394 -4.00 12.08 -16.02
C GLU A 394 -5.41 12.19 -15.41
N ASP A 395 -6.35 11.34 -15.82
CA ASP A 395 -7.70 11.23 -15.28
C ASP A 395 -7.79 10.26 -14.08
N SER A 396 -6.65 9.86 -13.49
CA SER A 396 -6.62 8.91 -12.36
C SER A 396 -7.24 9.45 -11.06
N LEU A 397 -7.46 10.77 -10.99
CA LEU A 397 -8.07 11.46 -9.88
C LEU A 397 -9.16 12.38 -10.42
N GLU A 398 -10.36 12.26 -9.88
CA GLU A 398 -11.48 13.16 -10.16
C GLU A 398 -11.91 13.82 -8.86
N GLU A 399 -12.06 15.14 -8.88
CA GLU A 399 -12.62 15.90 -7.77
C GLU A 399 -14.01 16.38 -8.15
N LEU A 400 -15.01 16.05 -7.33
CA LEU A 400 -16.36 16.54 -7.48
C LEU A 400 -16.72 17.46 -6.31
N ASP A 401 -17.16 18.67 -6.62
CA ASP A 401 -17.81 19.53 -5.63
C ASP A 401 -19.23 19.03 -5.37
N VAL A 402 -19.52 18.69 -4.12
CA VAL A 402 -20.80 18.10 -3.73
C VAL A 402 -21.32 18.73 -2.45
N PHE A 403 -22.64 18.69 -2.27
CA PHE A 403 -23.26 19.06 -1.00
C PHE A 403 -23.66 17.79 -0.25
N THR A 404 -23.37 17.77 1.05
CA THR A 404 -23.80 16.74 1.99
C THR A 404 -24.73 17.33 3.05
N GLU A 405 -25.55 16.47 3.65
CA GLU A 405 -26.30 16.81 4.87
C GLU A 405 -25.37 17.18 6.04
N PRO A 406 -25.82 18.05 6.98
CA PRO A 406 -24.98 18.63 8.03
C PRO A 406 -24.42 17.60 9.02
N HIS A 407 -25.05 16.42 9.13
CA HIS A 407 -24.58 15.34 10.01
C HIS A 407 -23.15 14.88 9.65
N TYR A 408 -22.71 15.09 8.40
CA TYR A 408 -21.33 14.86 8.00
C TYR A 408 -20.31 15.55 8.92
N LEU A 409 -20.61 16.76 9.41
CA LEU A 409 -19.71 17.52 10.29
C LEU A 409 -19.54 16.89 11.68
N GLN A 410 -20.50 16.07 12.11
CA GLN A 410 -20.49 15.41 13.42
C GLN A 410 -19.65 14.13 13.43
N LEU A 411 -19.38 13.57 12.26
CA LEU A 411 -18.55 12.36 12.10
C LEU A 411 -17.08 12.64 12.41
N LYS A 412 -16.35 11.62 12.86
CA LYS A 412 -14.90 11.72 13.05
C LYS A 412 -14.15 11.54 11.73
N GLU A 413 -12.98 12.15 11.64
CA GLU A 413 -12.08 11.87 10.52
C GLU A 413 -11.71 10.39 10.49
N GLY A 414 -11.83 9.79 9.31
CA GLY A 414 -11.61 8.38 9.07
C GLY A 414 -12.80 7.45 9.26
N GLU A 415 -13.98 7.97 9.60
CA GLU A 415 -15.20 7.16 9.61
C GLU A 415 -15.66 6.82 8.19
N GLU A 416 -16.19 5.60 8.05
CA GLU A 416 -16.78 5.11 6.79
C GLU A 416 -18.22 5.59 6.69
N ILE A 417 -18.58 6.01 5.49
CA ILE A 417 -19.88 6.58 5.14
C ILE A 417 -20.36 5.89 3.88
N GLN A 418 -21.63 5.54 3.84
CA GLN A 418 -22.29 5.25 2.58
C GLN A 418 -23.08 6.48 2.15
N PHE A 419 -22.64 7.11 1.07
CA PHE A 419 -23.46 8.11 0.41
C PHE A 419 -24.54 7.41 -0.42
N VAL A 420 -25.80 7.63 -0.05
CA VAL A 420 -26.95 6.91 -0.63
C VAL A 420 -26.99 7.13 -2.14
N ARG A 421 -27.13 6.03 -2.90
CA ARG A 421 -27.11 5.98 -4.38
C ARG A 421 -25.77 6.38 -5.03
N PHE A 422 -24.72 6.67 -4.26
CA PHE A 422 -23.38 6.98 -4.76
C PHE A 422 -22.40 5.83 -4.52
N GLY A 423 -22.19 5.44 -3.25
CA GLY A 423 -21.29 4.36 -2.86
C GLY A 423 -20.69 4.56 -1.47
N TYR A 424 -19.68 3.76 -1.13
CA TYR A 424 -18.92 3.85 0.11
C TYR A 424 -17.78 4.85 -0.02
N CYS A 425 -17.59 5.64 1.03
CA CYS A 425 -16.59 6.68 1.13
C CYS A 425 -16.02 6.72 2.54
N ARG A 426 -14.82 7.29 2.68
CA ARG A 426 -14.23 7.60 3.98
C ARG A 426 -14.17 9.12 4.17
N LYS A 427 -14.59 9.62 5.32
CA LYS A 427 -14.39 11.03 5.70
C LYS A 427 -12.89 11.29 5.86
N ASP A 428 -12.31 12.12 4.99
CA ASP A 428 -10.88 12.47 5.10
C ASP A 428 -10.68 13.73 5.93
N SER A 429 -11.58 14.72 5.78
CA SER A 429 -11.62 15.92 6.62
C SER A 429 -13.04 16.51 6.68
N GLN A 430 -13.21 17.64 7.37
CA GLN A 430 -14.46 18.39 7.38
C GLN A 430 -14.92 18.84 5.99
N ASN A 431 -14.02 18.99 5.02
CA ASN A 431 -14.33 19.50 3.69
C ASN A 431 -13.99 18.50 2.57
N GLN A 432 -13.66 17.25 2.91
CA GLN A 432 -13.24 16.25 1.93
C GLN A 432 -13.62 14.83 2.34
N ALA A 433 -14.16 14.07 1.39
CA ALA A 433 -14.34 12.63 1.50
C ALA A 433 -13.65 11.92 0.32
N ILE A 434 -13.25 10.67 0.53
CA ILE A 434 -12.63 9.83 -0.49
C ILE A 434 -13.59 8.71 -0.84
N PHE A 435 -13.91 8.56 -2.13
CA PHE A 435 -14.66 7.42 -2.64
C PHE A 435 -13.81 6.15 -2.56
N THR A 436 -14.34 5.15 -1.87
CA THR A 436 -13.67 3.87 -1.65
C THR A 436 -14.03 2.89 -2.75
N HIS A 437 -15.33 2.60 -2.90
CA HIS A 437 -15.91 1.66 -3.86
C HIS A 437 -17.45 1.78 -3.88
N LYS A 438 -18.09 1.23 -4.90
CA LYS A 438 -19.56 1.25 -5.03
C LYS A 438 -20.25 0.22 -4.16
#